data_AF-A0A8T4VL75-F1
#
_entry.id   AF-A0A8T4VL75-F1
#
_cell.length_a   1.000
_cell.length_b   1.000
_cell.length_c   1.000
_cell.angle_alpha   90.00
_cell.angle_beta   90.00
_cell.angle_gamma   90.00
#
_symmetry.space_group_name_H-M   'P 1'
#
loop_
_entity.id
_entity.type
_entity.pdbx_description
1 polymer ?
#
loop_
_entity_poly.entity_id
_entity_poly.type
_entity_poly.pdbx_seq_one_letter_code
_entity_poly.pdbx_strand_id
1 'polypeptide(L)'
;YKDEMKPLLPDTFNLVTLYDRDMAMNWDKQDLIDIINDAPPHIINHDGHSYYGYNMRMSNQDVDLLENNKPFLLYSHGCMAGGFDNPSGYDCIAERLTVETSNGAVAAIMNARYGLGSENNLASPSLFLDESFFKALFEENIRNVGDANHFSKEDNIWRINENGVRWVYYETNLFGDPMLRIHSSSEGSVDLTVEVTSPLQNKGWLYLFNSKLFPLPFRSNPLLIGSCEICADASSQPEKQVYGIEFCIDDKSYYFDDEYPYIWKLQEPLNGEYRLSVTVYSYNGEQESISFPFTGFIKGK
;
A
#
# COMPACT_ATOMS: atom_id res chain seq x y z
N TYR A 1 7.08 21.01 13.24
CA TYR A 1 6.22 19.82 13.04
C TYR A 1 6.94 18.73 12.31
N LYS A 2 7.25 18.89 11.01
CA LYS A 2 7.76 17.77 10.20
C LYS A 2 9.14 17.24 10.62
N ASP A 3 9.92 18.00 11.40
CA ASP A 3 11.14 17.47 12.02
C ASP A 3 10.87 16.36 13.05
N GLU A 4 9.69 16.34 13.69
CA GLU A 4 9.32 15.29 14.67
C GLU A 4 9.18 13.91 14.02
N MET A 5 9.04 13.85 12.68
CA MET A 5 8.96 12.58 11.96
C MET A 5 10.34 11.97 11.75
N LYS A 6 11.41 12.78 11.73
CA LYS A 6 12.76 12.34 11.37
C LYS A 6 13.24 11.14 12.20
N PRO A 7 13.04 11.09 13.53
CA PRO A 7 13.47 9.95 14.34
C PRO A 7 12.72 8.64 14.03
N LEU A 8 11.53 8.72 13.43
CA LEU A 8 10.71 7.55 13.07
C LEU A 8 11.13 6.95 11.72
N LEU A 9 11.86 7.71 10.90
CA LEU A 9 12.23 7.26 9.56
C LEU A 9 13.47 6.36 9.62
N PRO A 10 13.46 5.19 8.97
CA PRO A 10 14.66 4.38 8.82
C PRO A 10 15.76 5.13 8.07
N ASP A 11 17.01 4.95 8.49
CA ASP A 11 18.20 5.58 7.85
C ASP A 11 18.36 5.21 6.37
N THR A 12 17.68 4.16 5.91
CA THR A 12 17.66 3.71 4.52
C THR A 12 16.79 4.58 3.60
N PHE A 13 16.00 5.51 4.15
CA PHE A 13 15.28 6.52 3.36
C PHE A 13 16.16 7.74 3.09
N ASN A 14 16.17 8.19 1.83
CA ASN A 14 16.75 9.47 1.48
C ASN A 14 15.79 10.60 1.88
N LEU A 15 16.20 11.44 2.83
CA LEU A 15 15.40 12.57 3.29
C LEU A 15 15.78 13.87 2.56
N VAL A 16 14.79 14.52 1.97
CA VAL A 16 14.89 15.87 1.38
C VAL A 16 13.89 16.78 2.06
N THR A 17 14.30 18.00 2.40
CA THR A 17 13.45 18.99 3.07
C THR A 17 13.33 20.27 2.26
N LEU A 18 12.10 20.73 2.03
CA LEU A 18 11.79 22.05 1.47
C LEU A 18 11.20 22.96 2.56
N TYR A 19 12.05 23.45 3.45
CA TYR A 19 11.63 24.34 4.54
C TYR A 19 12.02 25.78 4.22
N ASP A 20 11.06 26.70 4.28
CA ASP A 20 11.32 28.13 4.07
C ASP A 20 12.45 28.65 4.97
N ARG A 21 12.50 28.19 6.23
CA ARG A 21 13.51 28.63 7.21
C ARG A 21 14.95 28.29 6.81
N ASP A 22 15.14 27.29 5.96
CA ASP A 22 16.46 26.78 5.55
C ASP A 22 16.94 27.41 4.23
N MET A 23 16.12 28.27 3.61
CA MET A 23 16.42 28.89 2.33
C MET A 23 16.63 30.39 2.43
N ALA A 24 17.52 30.92 1.58
CA ALA A 24 17.76 32.37 1.50
C ALA A 24 16.54 33.14 0.97
N MET A 25 15.75 32.48 0.11
CA MET A 25 14.41 32.89 -0.31
C MET A 25 13.50 31.68 -0.14
N ASN A 26 12.24 31.89 0.25
CA ASN A 26 11.24 30.82 0.32
C ASN A 26 11.22 30.02 -0.98
N TRP A 27 11.07 28.70 -0.88
CA TRP A 27 10.92 27.83 -2.06
C TRP A 27 9.65 28.18 -2.83
N ASP A 28 9.57 27.87 -4.10
CA ASP A 28 8.34 28.04 -4.88
C ASP A 28 7.81 26.71 -5.42
N LYS A 29 6.62 26.75 -6.03
CA LYS A 29 5.98 25.54 -6.54
C LYS A 29 6.84 24.80 -7.56
N GLN A 30 7.68 25.49 -8.33
CA GLN A 30 8.52 24.88 -9.35
C GLN A 30 9.61 24.02 -8.71
N ASP A 31 10.18 24.44 -7.57
CA ASP A 31 11.16 23.62 -6.84
C ASP A 31 10.60 22.23 -6.50
N LEU A 32 9.33 22.16 -6.08
CA LEU A 32 8.68 20.89 -5.77
C LEU A 32 8.24 20.13 -7.04
N ILE A 33 7.73 20.81 -8.06
CA ILE A 33 7.34 20.18 -9.33
C ILE A 33 8.56 19.51 -9.98
N ASP A 34 9.71 20.18 -9.99
CA ASP A 34 10.96 19.63 -10.53
C ASP A 34 11.39 18.39 -9.75
N ILE A 35 11.31 18.42 -8.41
CA ILE A 35 11.59 17.24 -7.57
C ILE A 35 10.63 16.09 -7.91
N ILE A 36 9.33 16.36 -8.01
CA ILE A 36 8.31 15.35 -8.33
C ILE A 36 8.57 14.73 -9.71
N ASN A 37 8.88 15.54 -10.71
CA ASN A 37 9.04 15.08 -12.09
C ASN A 37 10.38 14.37 -12.33
N ASP A 38 11.49 14.93 -11.84
CA ASP A 38 12.84 14.45 -12.16
C ASP A 38 13.37 13.41 -11.17
N ALA A 39 12.97 13.49 -9.90
CA ALA A 39 13.43 12.62 -8.82
C ALA A 39 12.30 12.28 -7.84
N PRO A 40 11.20 11.65 -8.32
CA PRO A 40 9.96 11.51 -7.56
C PRO A 40 10.21 10.86 -6.19
N PRO A 41 9.84 11.54 -5.09
CA PRO A 41 9.90 10.94 -3.76
C PRO A 41 8.85 9.82 -3.64
N HIS A 42 9.10 8.80 -2.82
CA HIS A 42 8.08 7.79 -2.55
C HIS A 42 6.99 8.28 -1.59
N ILE A 43 7.35 9.20 -0.67
CA ILE A 43 6.47 9.76 0.34
C ILE A 43 6.74 11.27 0.42
N ILE A 44 5.69 12.07 0.40
CA ILE A 44 5.73 13.51 0.68
C ILE A 44 4.92 13.76 1.94
N ASN A 45 5.51 14.46 2.91
CA ASN A 45 4.82 14.89 4.12
C ASN A 45 4.78 16.42 4.20
N HIS A 46 3.59 16.99 4.12
CA HIS A 46 3.34 18.43 3.96
C HIS A 46 2.67 19.04 5.19
N ASP A 47 3.14 20.24 5.55
CA ASP A 47 2.49 21.14 6.48
C ASP A 47 2.59 22.57 5.96
N GLY A 48 1.45 23.23 5.84
CA GLY A 48 1.33 24.53 5.18
C GLY A 48 -0.11 24.86 4.83
N HIS A 49 -0.33 26.08 4.34
CA HIS A 49 -1.65 26.51 3.91
C HIS A 49 -2.16 25.68 2.75
N SER A 50 -3.45 25.39 2.79
CA SER A 50 -4.14 24.64 1.74
C SER A 50 -5.59 25.07 1.64
N TYR A 51 -6.20 24.72 0.52
CA TYR A 51 -7.61 24.92 0.23
C TYR A 51 -8.08 23.83 -0.74
N TYR A 52 -9.38 23.79 -1.06
CA TYR A 52 -9.95 22.76 -1.93
C TYR A 52 -9.14 22.51 -3.20
N GLY A 53 -8.71 23.56 -3.92
CA GLY A 53 -7.90 23.42 -5.14
C GLY A 53 -6.42 23.78 -4.99
N TYR A 54 -5.86 23.73 -3.77
CA TYR A 54 -4.49 24.20 -3.49
C TYR A 54 -3.81 23.43 -2.33
N ASN A 55 -2.62 22.88 -2.58
CA ASN A 55 -1.78 22.20 -1.58
C ASN A 55 -0.31 22.21 -2.03
N MET A 56 0.65 22.23 -1.10
CA MET A 56 2.09 22.26 -1.42
C MET A 56 2.51 23.38 -2.40
N ARG A 57 1.85 24.53 -2.35
CA ARG A 57 2.01 25.66 -3.30
C ARG A 57 1.54 25.39 -4.73
N MET A 58 0.99 24.22 -5.02
CA MET A 58 0.42 23.85 -6.30
C MET A 58 -1.10 24.06 -6.30
N SER A 59 -1.62 24.48 -7.45
CA SER A 59 -3.04 24.46 -7.76
C SER A 59 -3.42 23.19 -8.52
N ASN A 60 -4.72 22.91 -8.70
CA ASN A 60 -5.17 21.81 -9.57
C ASN A 60 -4.57 21.88 -10.99
N GLN A 61 -4.39 23.09 -11.54
CA GLN A 61 -3.80 23.27 -12.87
C GLN A 61 -2.31 22.91 -12.91
N ASP A 62 -1.60 23.06 -11.79
CA ASP A 62 -0.20 22.64 -11.70
C ASP A 62 -0.11 21.11 -11.60
N VAL A 63 -1.04 20.46 -10.88
CA VAL A 63 -1.15 19.00 -10.77
C VAL A 63 -1.39 18.35 -12.15
N ASP A 64 -2.20 19.00 -12.99
CA ASP A 64 -2.45 18.56 -14.38
C ASP A 64 -1.22 18.48 -15.27
N LEU A 65 -0.14 19.17 -14.87
CA LEU A 65 1.10 19.26 -15.61
C LEU A 65 2.23 18.42 -14.99
N LEU A 66 1.93 17.61 -13.96
CA LEU A 66 2.90 16.68 -13.40
C LEU A 66 3.21 15.57 -14.40
N GLU A 67 4.49 15.21 -14.47
CA GLU A 67 5.03 14.20 -15.40
C GLU A 67 5.81 13.10 -14.66
N ASN A 68 5.65 12.98 -13.34
CA ASN A 68 6.36 12.01 -12.53
C ASN A 68 6.14 10.57 -13.03
N ASN A 69 7.24 9.85 -13.21
CA ASN A 69 7.23 8.47 -13.73
C ASN A 69 6.90 7.42 -12.66
N LYS A 70 6.94 7.80 -11.38
CA LYS A 70 6.58 6.96 -10.23
C LYS A 70 5.63 7.75 -9.34
N PRO A 71 4.52 7.13 -8.89
CA PRO A 71 3.60 7.81 -8.00
C PRO A 71 4.14 7.85 -6.56
N PHE A 72 3.61 8.78 -5.77
CA PHE A 72 4.00 8.98 -4.37
C PHE A 72 2.81 8.87 -3.41
N LEU A 73 3.08 8.57 -2.14
CA LEU A 73 2.14 8.78 -1.05
C LEU A 73 2.25 10.23 -0.56
N LEU A 74 1.13 10.91 -0.36
CA LEU A 74 1.10 12.25 0.21
C LEU A 74 0.37 12.26 1.55
N TYR A 75 0.99 12.81 2.59
CA TYR A 75 0.34 13.12 3.86
C TYR A 75 0.36 14.64 4.08
N SER A 76 -0.78 15.26 4.38
CA SER A 76 -0.86 16.72 4.51
C SER A 76 -1.70 17.18 5.70
N HIS A 77 -1.16 18.12 6.48
CA HIS A 77 -1.91 18.86 7.50
C HIS A 77 -2.81 19.95 6.92
N GLY A 78 -2.66 20.28 5.64
CA GLY A 78 -3.28 21.45 5.03
C GLY A 78 -4.81 21.45 5.14
N CYS A 79 -5.41 22.63 5.25
CA CYS A 79 -6.87 22.77 5.30
C CYS A 79 -7.55 22.39 3.97
N MET A 80 -8.66 21.63 4.05
CA MET A 80 -9.66 21.40 3.00
C MET A 80 -9.16 20.80 1.68
N ALA A 81 -7.88 20.42 1.59
CA ALA A 81 -7.30 19.85 0.37
C ALA A 81 -7.89 18.49 0.00
N GLY A 82 -8.46 17.78 0.99
CA GLY A 82 -9.23 16.54 0.82
C GLY A 82 -10.75 16.75 0.97
N GLY A 83 -11.25 17.96 0.71
CA GLY A 83 -12.67 18.26 0.80
C GLY A 83 -13.41 17.87 -0.49
N PHE A 84 -13.62 16.57 -0.72
CA PHE A 84 -14.32 16.05 -1.90
C PHE A 84 -15.82 16.42 -1.97
N ASP A 85 -16.34 17.02 -0.90
CA ASP A 85 -17.69 17.59 -0.83
C ASP A 85 -17.68 19.11 -1.01
N ASN A 86 -16.69 19.64 -1.73
CA ASN A 86 -16.48 21.06 -1.95
C ASN A 86 -17.78 21.77 -2.41
N PRO A 87 -18.29 22.76 -1.64
CA PRO A 87 -19.54 23.44 -1.98
C PRO A 87 -19.45 24.29 -3.24
N SER A 88 -18.25 24.57 -3.73
CA SER A 88 -18.01 25.35 -4.96
C SER A 88 -18.16 24.51 -6.23
N GLY A 89 -18.35 23.18 -6.11
CA GLY A 89 -18.68 22.29 -7.22
C GLY A 89 -17.52 21.90 -8.14
N TYR A 90 -16.28 22.05 -7.69
CA TYR A 90 -15.09 21.55 -8.39
C TYR A 90 -14.34 20.55 -7.50
N ASP A 91 -13.65 19.59 -8.12
CA ASP A 91 -12.95 18.51 -7.40
C ASP A 91 -11.76 19.05 -6.61
N CYS A 92 -11.55 18.48 -5.42
CA CYS A 92 -10.46 18.90 -4.56
C CYS A 92 -9.11 18.42 -5.08
N ILE A 93 -8.03 19.03 -4.62
CA ILE A 93 -6.68 18.72 -5.10
C ILE A 93 -6.26 17.29 -4.72
N ALA A 94 -6.79 16.70 -3.65
CA ALA A 94 -6.60 15.29 -3.35
C ALA A 94 -7.20 14.37 -4.43
N GLU A 95 -8.41 14.68 -4.93
CA GLU A 95 -9.01 13.96 -6.06
C GLU A 95 -8.15 14.15 -7.32
N ARG A 96 -7.72 15.39 -7.59
CA ARG A 96 -6.87 15.70 -8.73
C ARG A 96 -5.57 14.90 -8.73
N LEU A 97 -4.91 14.82 -7.57
CA LEU A 97 -3.64 14.11 -7.39
C LEU A 97 -3.75 12.58 -7.46
N THR A 98 -4.93 11.99 -7.24
CA THR A 98 -5.06 10.53 -7.06
C THR A 98 -5.88 9.83 -8.12
N VAL A 99 -6.93 10.46 -8.67
CA VAL A 99 -7.88 9.79 -9.57
C VAL A 99 -8.06 10.46 -10.93
N GLU A 100 -7.74 11.75 -11.05
CA GLU A 100 -8.04 12.51 -12.28
C GLU A 100 -6.87 12.62 -13.26
N THR A 101 -5.65 12.32 -12.81
CA THR A 101 -4.43 12.39 -13.63
C THR A 101 -3.72 11.03 -13.70
N SER A 102 -3.02 10.78 -14.81
CA SER A 102 -2.15 9.59 -14.94
C SER A 102 -0.85 9.69 -14.14
N ASN A 103 -0.55 10.89 -13.66
CA ASN A 103 0.62 11.27 -12.87
C ASN A 103 0.14 11.75 -11.50
N GLY A 104 1.05 12.06 -10.58
CA GLY A 104 0.73 12.48 -9.21
C GLY A 104 0.90 11.36 -8.19
N ALA A 105 -0.07 11.24 -7.28
CA ALA A 105 -0.01 10.40 -6.10
C ALA A 105 -0.75 9.06 -6.30
N VAL A 106 -0.24 7.98 -5.71
CA VAL A 106 -0.97 6.69 -5.64
C VAL A 106 -1.99 6.70 -4.49
N ALA A 107 -1.74 7.50 -3.46
CA ALA A 107 -2.63 7.73 -2.35
C ALA A 107 -2.33 9.08 -1.69
N ALA A 108 -3.34 9.68 -1.07
CA ALA A 108 -3.19 10.92 -0.31
C ALA A 108 -4.01 10.87 0.99
N ILE A 109 -3.41 11.26 2.11
CA ILE A 109 -4.08 11.50 3.38
C ILE A 109 -4.20 13.00 3.58
N MET A 110 -5.43 13.50 3.50
CA MET A 110 -5.73 14.92 3.53
C MET A 110 -7.01 15.22 4.30
N ASN A 111 -7.09 16.47 4.74
CA ASN A 111 -8.15 17.00 5.57
C ASN A 111 -9.31 17.52 4.71
N ALA A 112 -10.53 17.06 4.98
CA ALA A 112 -11.75 17.57 4.35
C ALA A 112 -12.16 18.95 4.85
N ARG A 113 -11.62 19.37 6.01
CA ARG A 113 -11.91 20.63 6.70
C ARG A 113 -10.61 21.26 7.19
N TYR A 114 -10.69 22.14 8.19
CA TYR A 114 -9.53 22.83 8.74
C TYR A 114 -8.61 21.84 9.44
N GLY A 115 -7.42 21.62 8.89
CA GLY A 115 -6.32 21.03 9.63
C GLY A 115 -5.86 21.96 10.75
N LEU A 116 -5.54 21.40 11.89
CA LEU A 116 -5.35 22.15 13.13
C LEU A 116 -3.90 22.04 13.59
N GLY A 117 -3.23 23.19 13.58
CA GLY A 117 -1.90 23.42 14.14
C GLY A 117 -1.91 24.38 15.33
N SER A 118 -0.74 24.59 15.92
CA SER A 118 -0.44 25.46 17.06
C SER A 118 0.77 26.36 16.76
N GLU A 119 0.56 27.66 16.65
CA GLU A 119 1.63 28.59 16.26
C GLU A 119 2.82 28.64 17.24
N ASN A 120 2.58 28.31 18.51
CA ASN A 120 3.54 28.58 19.59
C ASN A 120 4.13 27.32 20.24
N ASN A 121 3.66 26.12 19.88
CA ASN A 121 4.19 24.88 20.43
C ASN A 121 3.94 23.68 19.50
N LEU A 122 4.51 22.54 19.89
CA LEU A 122 4.39 21.27 19.17
C LEU A 122 3.09 20.49 19.49
N ALA A 123 2.26 20.95 20.42
CA ALA A 123 0.99 20.29 20.72
C ALA A 123 -0.06 20.68 19.66
N SER A 124 -0.11 19.90 18.59
CA SER A 124 -0.97 20.11 17.43
C SER A 124 -1.82 18.86 17.17
N PRO A 125 -3.15 18.98 17.07
CA PRO A 125 -4.01 17.85 16.76
C PRO A 125 -3.61 17.14 15.46
N SER A 126 -3.34 17.89 14.38
CA SER A 126 -2.91 17.27 13.12
C SER A 126 -1.54 16.62 13.23
N LEU A 127 -0.62 17.18 14.04
CA LEU A 127 0.67 16.56 14.27
C LEU A 127 0.52 15.20 14.96
N PHE A 128 -0.34 15.07 15.97
CA PHE A 128 -0.49 13.80 16.69
C PHE A 128 -0.88 12.63 15.77
N LEU A 129 -1.78 12.85 14.81
CA LEU A 129 -2.11 11.82 13.81
C LEU A 129 -0.98 11.57 12.81
N ASP A 130 -0.19 12.59 12.47
CA ASP A 130 0.98 12.45 11.60
C ASP A 130 2.06 11.59 12.28
N GLU A 131 2.41 11.86 13.54
CA GLU A 131 3.39 11.05 14.28
C GLU A 131 2.93 9.59 14.39
N SER A 132 1.67 9.38 14.77
CA SER A 132 1.14 8.02 14.92
C SER A 132 1.01 7.30 13.56
N PHE A 133 0.79 8.00 12.45
CA PHE A 133 0.79 7.40 11.11
C PHE A 133 2.20 6.92 10.71
N PHE A 134 3.22 7.76 10.87
CA PHE A 134 4.60 7.39 10.57
C PHE A 134 5.12 6.30 11.53
N LYS A 135 4.73 6.36 12.82
CA LYS A 135 4.96 5.28 13.79
C LYS A 135 4.33 3.97 13.33
N ALA A 136 3.09 3.99 12.86
CA ALA A 136 2.41 2.80 12.34
C ALA A 136 3.23 2.14 11.23
N LEU A 137 3.68 2.94 10.26
CA LEU A 137 4.44 2.46 9.11
C LEU A 137 5.82 1.90 9.51
N PHE A 138 6.56 2.62 10.35
CA PHE A 138 8.00 2.38 10.52
C PHE A 138 8.40 1.72 11.84
N GLU A 139 7.59 1.82 12.90
CA GLU A 139 7.85 1.16 14.19
C GLU A 139 6.94 -0.05 14.41
N GLU A 140 5.64 0.08 14.14
CA GLU A 140 4.64 -0.98 14.38
C GLU A 140 4.49 -1.94 13.17
N ASN A 141 5.14 -1.62 12.04
CA ASN A 141 5.10 -2.38 10.79
C ASN A 141 3.68 -2.58 10.20
N ILE A 142 2.75 -1.67 10.50
CA ILE A 142 1.43 -1.57 9.90
C ILE A 142 1.60 -0.83 8.57
N ARG A 143 1.91 -1.57 7.50
CA ARG A 143 2.35 -0.99 6.21
C ARG A 143 1.22 -0.66 5.25
N ASN A 144 0.01 -1.18 5.46
CA ASN A 144 -1.16 -0.85 4.67
C ASN A 144 -1.61 0.58 5.02
N VAL A 145 -1.76 1.45 4.02
CA VAL A 145 -1.97 2.89 4.24
C VAL A 145 -3.30 3.15 4.94
N GLY A 146 -4.34 2.37 4.63
CA GLY A 146 -5.63 2.45 5.31
C GLY A 146 -5.54 2.10 6.80
N ASP A 147 -4.86 1.00 7.12
CA ASP A 147 -4.68 0.53 8.49
C ASP A 147 -3.79 1.48 9.29
N ALA A 148 -2.71 1.98 8.69
CA ALA A 148 -1.85 2.99 9.32
C ALA A 148 -2.61 4.30 9.63
N ASN A 149 -3.51 4.73 8.73
CA ASN A 149 -4.35 5.90 8.97
C ASN A 149 -5.45 5.65 10.02
N HIS A 150 -5.94 4.41 10.17
CA HIS A 150 -6.84 4.06 11.28
C HIS A 150 -6.08 3.96 12.60
N PHE A 151 -4.91 3.33 12.61
CA PHE A 151 -4.04 3.24 13.77
C PHE A 151 -3.71 4.63 14.32
N SER A 152 -3.42 5.61 13.45
CA SER A 152 -3.10 6.96 13.91
C SER A 152 -4.24 7.62 14.70
N LYS A 153 -5.48 7.27 14.36
CA LYS A 153 -6.68 7.68 15.08
C LYS A 153 -6.82 6.92 16.40
N GLU A 154 -6.62 5.61 16.39
CA GLU A 154 -6.72 4.75 17.58
C GLU A 154 -5.66 5.06 18.64
N ASP A 155 -4.40 5.27 18.24
CA ASP A 155 -3.28 5.62 19.11
C ASP A 155 -3.51 6.96 19.85
N ASN A 156 -4.35 7.82 19.26
CA ASN A 156 -4.72 9.12 19.82
C ASN A 156 -6.11 9.15 20.50
N ILE A 157 -6.79 8.01 20.65
CA ILE A 157 -8.15 7.96 21.21
C ILE A 157 -8.22 8.51 22.65
N TRP A 158 -7.16 8.32 23.44
CA TRP A 158 -7.08 8.82 24.81
C TRP A 158 -7.05 10.35 24.90
N ARG A 159 -6.67 11.03 23.80
CA ARG A 159 -6.66 12.50 23.67
C ARG A 159 -7.94 13.06 23.03
N ILE A 160 -8.97 12.24 22.75
CA ILE A 160 -10.13 12.67 21.94
C ILE A 160 -10.90 13.89 22.50
N ASN A 161 -10.75 14.19 23.79
CA ASN A 161 -11.36 15.36 24.44
C ASN A 161 -10.45 16.60 24.49
N GLU A 162 -9.19 16.48 24.06
CA GLU A 162 -8.30 17.62 23.87
C GLU A 162 -8.80 18.50 22.71
N ASN A 163 -8.42 19.77 22.75
CA ASN A 163 -8.90 20.76 21.77
C ASN A 163 -8.52 20.33 20.34
N GLY A 164 -9.52 20.21 19.47
CA GLY A 164 -9.32 19.94 18.05
C GLY A 164 -9.05 18.47 17.69
N VAL A 165 -8.71 17.59 18.64
CA VAL A 165 -8.38 16.18 18.32
C VAL A 165 -9.55 15.44 17.69
N ARG A 166 -10.75 15.55 18.27
CA ARG A 166 -11.96 14.95 17.68
C ARG A 166 -12.27 15.49 16.28
N TRP A 167 -11.93 16.75 16.02
CA TRP A 167 -12.16 17.36 14.71
C TRP A 167 -11.28 16.72 13.65
N VAL A 168 -9.95 16.73 13.86
CA VAL A 168 -8.99 16.13 12.92
C VAL A 168 -9.24 14.62 12.74
N TYR A 169 -9.66 13.92 13.80
CA TYR A 169 -10.00 12.50 13.77
C TYR A 169 -11.02 12.16 12.67
N TYR A 170 -12.06 12.97 12.51
CA TYR A 170 -13.15 12.72 11.56
C TYR A 170 -12.89 13.27 10.16
N GLU A 171 -12.06 14.30 10.03
CA GLU A 171 -11.88 15.02 8.77
C GLU A 171 -10.61 14.61 8.00
N THR A 172 -9.65 13.96 8.65
CA THR A 172 -8.49 13.34 7.98
C THR A 172 -8.92 12.07 7.25
N ASN A 173 -8.91 12.12 5.91
CA ASN A 173 -9.38 11.08 5.01
C ASN A 173 -8.27 10.53 4.14
N LEU A 174 -8.37 9.24 3.80
CA LEU A 174 -7.53 8.59 2.80
C LEU A 174 -8.22 8.63 1.44
N PHE A 175 -7.47 9.07 0.42
CA PHE A 175 -7.77 8.98 -1.00
C PHE A 175 -6.86 7.94 -1.63
N GLY A 176 -7.42 7.04 -2.44
CA GLY A 176 -6.71 5.90 -3.02
C GLY A 176 -7.16 4.57 -2.40
N ASP A 177 -6.39 3.51 -2.67
CA ASP A 177 -6.70 2.17 -2.18
C ASP A 177 -6.26 2.00 -0.71
N PRO A 178 -7.17 1.72 0.24
CA PRO A 178 -6.80 1.46 1.63
C PRO A 178 -5.91 0.24 1.82
N MET A 179 -5.94 -0.72 0.88
CA MET A 179 -5.10 -1.92 0.90
C MET A 179 -3.71 -1.69 0.32
N LEU A 180 -3.44 -0.52 -0.27
CA LEU A 180 -2.10 -0.16 -0.74
C LEU A 180 -1.09 -0.30 0.40
N ARG A 181 0.03 -0.96 0.10
CA ARG A 181 1.09 -1.23 1.08
C ARG A 181 2.34 -0.41 0.77
N ILE A 182 2.91 0.23 1.78
CA ILE A 182 4.22 0.89 1.66
C ILE A 182 5.32 -0.15 1.84
N HIS A 183 6.16 -0.30 0.81
CA HIS A 183 7.30 -1.22 0.84
C HIS A 183 8.33 -0.78 1.89
N SER A 184 9.00 -1.76 2.49
CA SER A 184 10.15 -1.52 3.34
C SER A 184 11.37 -1.13 2.52
N SER A 185 12.12 -0.14 2.99
CA SER A 185 13.44 0.22 2.48
C SER A 185 14.50 -0.75 3.02
N SER A 186 14.53 -1.98 2.51
CA SER A 186 15.63 -2.91 2.83
C SER A 186 16.84 -2.60 1.96
N GLU A 187 18.03 -2.46 2.57
CA GLU A 187 19.27 -2.47 1.82
C GLU A 187 19.60 -3.90 1.37
N GLY A 188 19.52 -4.14 0.07
CA GLY A 188 19.88 -5.42 -0.56
C GLY A 188 18.73 -6.09 -1.30
N SER A 189 19.09 -6.99 -2.22
CA SER A 189 18.13 -7.87 -2.88
C SER A 189 17.59 -8.90 -1.87
N VAL A 190 16.29 -9.20 -1.97
CA VAL A 190 15.68 -10.29 -1.22
C VAL A 190 15.50 -11.45 -2.18
N ASP A 191 16.22 -12.54 -1.93
CA ASP A 191 16.06 -13.77 -2.70
C ASP A 191 14.86 -14.52 -2.14
N LEU A 192 13.84 -14.71 -2.97
CA LEU A 192 12.61 -15.42 -2.60
C LEU A 192 12.64 -16.85 -3.14
N THR A 193 12.00 -17.76 -2.42
CA THR A 193 11.77 -19.13 -2.87
C THR A 193 10.34 -19.51 -2.56
N VAL A 194 9.63 -20.06 -3.54
CA VAL A 194 8.26 -20.56 -3.41
C VAL A 194 8.16 -21.96 -3.98
N GLU A 195 7.48 -22.85 -3.25
CA GLU A 195 7.20 -24.22 -3.66
C GLU A 195 5.72 -24.55 -3.42
N VAL A 196 5.06 -25.13 -4.42
CA VAL A 196 3.73 -25.73 -4.23
C VAL A 196 3.88 -27.17 -3.77
N THR A 197 3.47 -27.44 -2.53
CA THR A 197 3.58 -28.76 -1.88
C THR A 197 2.35 -29.64 -2.16
N SER A 198 1.22 -29.03 -2.48
CA SER A 198 0.02 -29.71 -2.98
C SER A 198 -0.77 -28.79 -3.91
N PRO A 199 -1.15 -29.22 -5.13
CA PRO A 199 -0.80 -30.49 -5.76
C PRO A 199 0.67 -30.55 -6.20
N LEU A 200 1.24 -31.76 -6.22
CA LEU A 200 2.64 -31.97 -6.63
C LEU A 200 2.80 -31.75 -8.13
N GLN A 201 3.78 -30.92 -8.47
CA GLN A 201 4.14 -30.56 -9.83
C GLN A 201 4.65 -31.77 -10.63
N ASN A 202 4.38 -31.78 -11.94
CA ASN A 202 4.99 -32.64 -12.96
C ASN A 202 4.97 -34.16 -12.68
N LYS A 203 3.99 -34.64 -11.90
CA LYS A 203 3.91 -36.06 -11.51
C LYS A 203 2.57 -36.73 -11.83
N GLY A 204 1.66 -36.03 -12.51
CA GLY A 204 0.39 -36.62 -12.96
C GLY A 204 -0.52 -37.18 -11.85
N TRP A 205 -0.35 -36.74 -10.60
CA TRP A 205 -1.11 -37.28 -9.46
C TRP A 205 -2.60 -36.99 -9.57
N LEU A 206 -3.40 -37.99 -9.23
CA LEU A 206 -4.83 -37.83 -8.98
C LEU A 206 -5.07 -37.37 -7.54
N TYR A 207 -5.74 -36.23 -7.41
CA TYR A 207 -6.27 -35.69 -6.16
C TYR A 207 -7.80 -35.77 -6.22
N LEU A 208 -8.40 -36.47 -5.26
CA LEU A 208 -9.84 -36.64 -5.16
C LEU A 208 -10.30 -36.21 -3.76
N PHE A 209 -11.15 -35.18 -3.68
CA PHE A 209 -11.62 -34.62 -2.40
C PHE A 209 -10.46 -34.35 -1.42
N ASN A 210 -9.46 -33.61 -1.88
CA ASN A 210 -8.23 -33.26 -1.15
C ASN A 210 -7.29 -34.44 -0.81
N SER A 211 -7.63 -35.66 -1.20
CA SER A 211 -6.79 -36.84 -0.97
C SER A 211 -5.89 -37.11 -2.18
N LYS A 212 -4.57 -37.12 -1.97
CA LYS A 212 -3.60 -37.59 -2.97
C LYS A 212 -3.69 -39.11 -3.09
N LEU A 213 -4.02 -39.63 -4.26
CA LEU A 213 -4.26 -41.06 -4.47
C LEU A 213 -3.07 -41.79 -5.11
N PHE A 214 -2.90 -41.68 -6.43
CA PHE A 214 -1.85 -42.35 -7.20
C PHE A 214 -1.46 -41.52 -8.43
N PRO A 215 -0.24 -41.68 -8.96
CA PRO A 215 0.18 -41.03 -10.20
C PRO A 215 -0.51 -41.67 -11.41
N LEU A 216 -0.90 -40.86 -12.38
CA LEU A 216 -1.44 -41.31 -13.66
C LEU A 216 -0.32 -41.33 -14.70
N PRO A 217 0.19 -42.51 -15.12
CA PRO A 217 1.41 -42.62 -15.93
C PRO A 217 1.29 -42.03 -17.34
N PHE A 218 0.07 -41.76 -17.80
CA PHE A 218 -0.23 -41.22 -19.13
C PHE A 218 -0.33 -39.68 -19.15
N ARG A 219 -0.02 -38.99 -18.04
CA ARG A 219 -0.05 -37.53 -17.98
C ARG A 219 1.04 -36.96 -17.06
N SER A 220 1.47 -35.74 -17.35
CA SER A 220 2.44 -34.98 -16.54
C SER A 220 1.77 -34.10 -15.49
N ASN A 221 0.57 -33.62 -15.78
CA ASN A 221 -0.09 -32.56 -14.99
C ASN A 221 -1.02 -33.17 -13.94
N PRO A 222 -1.07 -32.62 -12.72
CA PRO A 222 -1.97 -33.12 -11.68
C PRO A 222 -3.44 -33.00 -12.09
N LEU A 223 -4.25 -33.96 -11.66
CA LEU A 223 -5.69 -34.01 -11.89
C LEU A 223 -6.41 -33.82 -10.55
N LEU A 224 -7.19 -32.76 -10.43
CA LEU A 224 -7.92 -32.37 -9.23
C LEU A 224 -9.41 -32.60 -9.46
N ILE A 225 -10.04 -33.41 -8.60
CA ILE A 225 -11.47 -33.72 -8.66
C ILE A 225 -12.12 -33.45 -7.32
N GLY A 226 -13.18 -32.64 -7.32
CA GLY A 226 -13.87 -32.23 -6.10
C GLY A 226 -13.11 -31.15 -5.32
N SER A 227 -13.48 -30.94 -4.06
CA SER A 227 -12.83 -29.94 -3.19
C SER A 227 -11.36 -30.30 -2.96
N CYS A 228 -10.45 -29.40 -3.29
CA CYS A 228 -9.01 -29.56 -3.08
C CYS A 228 -8.44 -28.32 -2.41
N GLU A 229 -7.38 -28.51 -1.64
CA GLU A 229 -6.56 -27.44 -1.09
C GLU A 229 -5.27 -27.33 -1.91
N ILE A 230 -4.89 -26.09 -2.21
CA ILE A 230 -3.59 -25.74 -2.77
C ILE A 230 -2.75 -25.25 -1.60
N CYS A 231 -1.62 -25.91 -1.37
CA CYS A 231 -0.71 -25.62 -0.28
C CYS A 231 0.64 -25.18 -0.87
N ALA A 232 1.21 -24.13 -0.30
CA ALA A 232 2.52 -23.63 -0.69
C ALA A 232 3.40 -23.38 0.53
N ASP A 233 4.71 -23.51 0.35
CA ASP A 233 5.72 -23.02 1.28
C ASP A 233 6.51 -21.90 0.59
N ALA A 234 6.90 -20.90 1.36
CA ALA A 234 7.79 -19.85 0.89
C ALA A 234 8.81 -19.46 1.96
N SER A 235 9.97 -19.03 1.49
CA SER A 235 11.05 -18.52 2.33
C SER A 235 11.82 -17.41 1.63
N SER A 236 12.63 -16.70 2.38
CA SER A 236 13.41 -15.57 1.89
C SER A 236 14.84 -15.61 2.44
N GLN A 237 15.77 -15.00 1.71
CA GLN A 237 17.09 -14.60 2.19
C GLN A 237 17.29 -13.11 1.92
N PRO A 238 17.48 -12.26 2.95
CA PRO A 238 17.48 -12.58 4.39
C PRO A 238 16.16 -13.19 4.90
N GLU A 239 16.21 -13.91 6.03
CA GLU A 239 15.01 -14.54 6.61
C GLU A 239 13.94 -13.52 7.01
N LYS A 240 12.68 -13.99 7.07
CA LYS A 240 11.49 -13.23 7.51
C LYS A 240 11.18 -11.99 6.66
N GLN A 241 11.54 -12.03 5.38
CA GLN A 241 11.20 -10.97 4.42
C GLN A 241 9.94 -11.30 3.60
N VAL A 242 9.39 -12.52 3.71
CA VAL A 242 8.13 -12.89 3.06
C VAL A 242 6.97 -12.10 3.65
N TYR A 243 6.24 -11.42 2.79
CA TYR A 243 5.00 -10.73 3.11
C TYR A 243 3.80 -11.66 3.01
N GLY A 244 3.70 -12.39 1.90
CA GLY A 244 2.57 -13.29 1.66
C GLY A 244 2.65 -13.94 0.28
N ILE A 245 1.66 -14.75 -0.01
CA ILE A 245 1.56 -15.50 -1.26
C ILE A 245 0.22 -15.23 -1.93
N GLU A 246 0.26 -14.97 -3.24
CA GLU A 246 -0.91 -14.91 -4.11
C GLU A 246 -1.09 -16.21 -4.89
N PHE A 247 -2.32 -16.71 -4.94
CA PHE A 247 -2.74 -17.84 -5.73
C PHE A 247 -3.60 -17.39 -6.91
N CYS A 248 -3.15 -17.75 -8.11
CA CYS A 248 -3.76 -17.36 -9.37
C CYS A 248 -4.12 -18.57 -10.23
N ILE A 249 -5.24 -18.48 -10.95
CA ILE A 249 -5.61 -19.43 -12.01
C ILE A 249 -5.76 -18.66 -13.32
N ASP A 250 -5.01 -19.06 -14.34
CA ASP A 250 -4.96 -18.40 -15.66
C ASP A 250 -4.76 -16.88 -15.53
N ASP A 251 -3.72 -16.50 -14.79
CA ASP A 251 -3.31 -15.11 -14.52
C ASP A 251 -4.33 -14.25 -13.76
N LYS A 252 -5.45 -14.83 -13.31
CA LYS A 252 -6.41 -14.16 -12.43
C LYS A 252 -6.14 -14.52 -10.97
N SER A 253 -6.00 -13.50 -10.13
CA SER A 253 -5.89 -13.63 -8.67
C SER A 253 -7.20 -14.11 -8.05
N TYR A 254 -7.11 -15.08 -7.14
CA TYR A 254 -8.26 -15.63 -6.42
C TYR A 254 -8.10 -15.57 -4.90
N TYR A 255 -6.88 -15.69 -4.39
CA TYR A 255 -6.63 -15.71 -2.96
C TYR A 255 -5.23 -15.16 -2.65
N PHE A 256 -5.14 -14.33 -1.62
CA PHE A 256 -3.89 -13.85 -1.06
C PHE A 256 -3.84 -14.31 0.40
N ASP A 257 -2.73 -14.91 0.80
CA ASP A 257 -2.50 -15.46 2.13
C ASP A 257 -1.21 -14.87 2.72
N ASP A 258 -1.35 -14.12 3.80
CA ASP A 258 -0.25 -13.52 4.55
C ASP A 258 0.08 -14.26 5.85
N GLU A 259 -0.65 -15.34 6.16
CA GLU A 259 -0.44 -16.13 7.37
C GLU A 259 0.04 -17.55 7.04
N TYR A 260 1.24 -17.90 7.52
CA TYR A 260 1.71 -19.29 7.46
C TYR A 260 0.88 -20.18 8.40
N PRO A 261 0.41 -21.37 7.96
CA PRO A 261 0.68 -22.04 6.69
C PRO A 261 -0.21 -21.55 5.53
N TYR A 262 0.40 -21.35 4.35
CA TYR A 262 -0.28 -20.83 3.16
C TYR A 262 -1.16 -21.90 2.50
N ILE A 263 -2.47 -21.79 2.67
CA ILE A 263 -3.44 -22.79 2.24
C ILE A 263 -4.66 -22.14 1.61
N TRP A 264 -4.83 -22.37 0.31
CA TRP A 264 -6.02 -21.96 -0.41
C TRP A 264 -7.00 -23.12 -0.62
N LYS A 265 -8.23 -22.96 -0.14
CA LYS A 265 -9.34 -23.88 -0.45
C LYS A 265 -9.93 -23.52 -1.80
N LEU A 266 -9.60 -24.32 -2.82
CA LEU A 266 -10.09 -24.14 -4.18
C LEU A 266 -11.59 -24.50 -4.25
N GLN A 267 -12.43 -23.49 -4.47
CA GLN A 267 -13.90 -23.58 -4.52
C GLN A 267 -14.49 -23.13 -5.86
N GLU A 268 -13.64 -22.68 -6.76
CA GLU A 268 -13.95 -22.15 -8.06
C GLU A 268 -14.45 -23.29 -8.96
N PRO A 269 -15.54 -23.08 -9.72
CA PRO A 269 -15.99 -24.07 -10.68
C PRO A 269 -14.96 -24.19 -11.81
N LEU A 270 -14.32 -25.35 -11.90
CA LEU A 270 -13.31 -25.67 -12.91
C LEU A 270 -13.76 -26.89 -13.72
N ASN A 271 -13.61 -26.83 -15.04
CA ASN A 271 -13.91 -27.93 -15.95
C ASN A 271 -12.97 -27.93 -17.15
N GLY A 272 -11.78 -28.50 -16.98
CA GLY A 272 -10.79 -28.58 -18.05
C GLY A 272 -9.36 -28.39 -17.56
N GLU A 273 -8.52 -27.89 -18.46
CA GLU A 273 -7.12 -27.57 -18.19
C GLU A 273 -6.96 -26.09 -17.85
N TYR A 274 -6.14 -25.83 -16.84
CA TYR A 274 -5.88 -24.51 -16.29
C TYR A 274 -4.41 -24.40 -15.92
N ARG A 275 -3.94 -23.18 -15.68
CA ARG A 275 -2.61 -22.90 -15.17
C ARG A 275 -2.70 -22.35 -13.75
N LEU A 276 -2.09 -23.05 -12.80
CA LEU A 276 -1.90 -22.55 -11.45
C LEU A 276 -0.62 -21.74 -11.41
N SER A 277 -0.69 -20.52 -10.90
CA SER A 277 0.47 -19.69 -10.58
C SER A 277 0.41 -19.32 -9.10
N VAL A 278 1.54 -19.44 -8.42
CA VAL A 278 1.69 -19.07 -7.01
C VAL A 278 2.86 -18.10 -6.92
N THR A 279 2.59 -16.87 -6.47
CA THR A 279 3.57 -15.79 -6.39
C THR A 279 3.81 -15.43 -4.94
N VAL A 280 5.07 -15.48 -4.50
CA VAL A 280 5.47 -14.95 -3.20
C VAL A 280 5.90 -13.49 -3.36
N TYR A 281 5.54 -12.66 -2.39
CA TYR A 281 5.95 -11.26 -2.29
C TYR A 281 6.79 -11.04 -1.05
N SER A 282 7.79 -10.17 -1.12
CA SER A 282 8.53 -9.69 0.03
C SER A 282 8.07 -8.31 0.49
N TYR A 283 8.47 -7.91 1.71
CA TYR A 283 8.16 -6.58 2.24
C TYR A 283 8.80 -5.42 1.45
N ASN A 284 9.89 -5.66 0.71
CA ASN A 284 10.55 -4.64 -0.13
C ASN A 284 10.01 -4.59 -1.57
N GLY A 285 9.06 -5.46 -1.92
CA GLY A 285 8.41 -5.48 -3.23
C GLY A 285 9.07 -6.40 -4.27
N GLU A 286 10.06 -7.21 -3.88
CA GLU A 286 10.52 -8.33 -4.71
C GLU A 286 9.44 -9.41 -4.77
N GLN A 287 9.42 -10.16 -5.87
CA GLN A 287 8.46 -11.24 -6.08
C GLN A 287 9.11 -12.40 -6.82
N GLU A 288 8.66 -13.61 -6.52
CA GLU A 288 9.05 -14.83 -7.25
C GLU A 288 7.81 -15.68 -7.48
N SER A 289 7.71 -16.31 -8.65
CA SER A 289 6.51 -17.06 -9.03
C SER A 289 6.86 -18.47 -9.51
N ILE A 290 6.05 -19.44 -9.11
CA ILE A 290 6.03 -20.77 -9.68
C ILE A 290 4.71 -21.01 -10.41
N SER A 291 4.78 -21.64 -11.58
CA SER A 291 3.60 -21.81 -12.42
C SER A 291 3.62 -23.12 -13.19
N PHE A 292 2.51 -23.85 -13.17
CA PHE A 292 2.38 -25.14 -13.85
C PHE A 292 0.94 -25.46 -14.24
N PRO A 293 0.73 -26.24 -15.33
CA PRO A 293 -0.60 -26.65 -15.75
C PRO A 293 -1.19 -27.74 -14.84
N PHE A 294 -2.51 -27.73 -14.66
CA PHE A 294 -3.28 -28.78 -14.00
C PHE A 294 -4.62 -29.01 -14.71
N THR A 295 -5.26 -30.14 -14.44
CA THR A 295 -6.64 -30.41 -14.90
C THR A 295 -7.58 -30.37 -13.69
N GLY A 296 -8.59 -29.52 -13.72
CA GLY A 296 -9.56 -29.34 -12.64
C GLY A 296 -10.98 -29.75 -13.05
N PHE A 297 -11.62 -30.58 -12.22
CA PHE A 297 -13.05 -30.87 -12.26
C PHE A 297 -13.66 -30.59 -10.88
N ILE A 298 -13.95 -29.32 -10.64
CA ILE A 298 -14.44 -28.82 -9.36
C ILE A 298 -15.84 -28.27 -9.57
N LYS A 299 -16.80 -28.82 -8.83
CA LYS A 299 -18.13 -28.24 -8.76
C LYS A 299 -18.04 -27.08 -7.77
N GLY A 300 -18.29 -25.87 -8.26
CA GLY A 300 -18.40 -24.69 -7.39
C GLY A 300 -19.41 -24.93 -6.27
N LYS A 301 -19.21 -24.27 -5.14
CA LYS A 301 -20.20 -24.23 -4.06
C LYS A 301 -21.32 -23.25 -4.37
#